data_AF-A0AAW4IDJ0-F1
#
_entry.id   AF-A0AAW4IDJ0-F1
#
_cell.length_a   1.000
_cell.length_b   1.000
_cell.length_c   1.000
_cell.angle_alpha   90.00
_cell.angle_beta   90.00
_cell.angle_gamma   90.00
#
_symmetry.space_group_name_H-M   'P 1'
#
loop_
_entity.id
_entity.type
_entity.pdbx_description
1 polymer ?
#
loop_
_entity_poly.entity_id
_entity_poly.type
_entity_poly.pdbx_seq_one_letter_code
_entity_poly.pdbx_strand_id
1 'polypeptide(L)'
;QLLSEPGHGEMIVSTLGQWIANHGPQVPIDSGTAELFNDTLHALSNLEANWSSLVTDWLLSDKQTHAAALAGILTQFSHHAPTKIKLDKSRLDKLSTDDLLFLARRMLGYVHDRAQVTSLALSMLQSNDAEKRIYPVLRPLLVEEIGYDYPRSTADALHKAAQEMSSVGNRDFLRAAADAINQVTEAQSALPSINELRPPTRLRRLFSRARAKQMDNSFEEANKNSIWRQIATHIPLKAGAGTFNYRDSSYGPSMKLSSVSHSIELPRREAFDPIGNSIRHLGFRLAKRDDT
;
A
#
# COMPACT_ATOMS: atom_id res chain seq x y z
N GLN A 1 -0.66 -9.76 27.82
CA GLN A 1 -0.88 -9.44 29.24
C GLN A 1 -0.25 -8.10 29.61
N LEU A 2 1.07 -7.88 29.39
CA LEU A 2 1.71 -6.58 29.72
C LEU A 2 1.22 -5.39 28.88
N LEU A 3 0.92 -5.57 27.58
CA LEU A 3 0.39 -4.50 26.71
C LEU A 3 -1.01 -4.00 27.10
N SER A 4 -1.71 -4.72 27.97
CA SER A 4 -3.07 -4.41 28.42
C SER A 4 -3.07 -3.51 29.66
N GLU A 5 -1.92 -3.31 30.30
CA GLU A 5 -1.78 -2.50 31.51
C GLU A 5 -1.40 -1.04 31.16
N PRO A 6 -2.01 -0.04 31.80
CA PRO A 6 -1.69 1.36 31.56
C PRO A 6 -0.21 1.66 31.88
N GLY A 7 0.48 2.37 30.97
CA GLY A 7 1.90 2.75 31.08
C GLY A 7 2.90 1.75 30.47
N HIS A 8 2.56 0.47 30.39
CA HIS A 8 3.47 -0.54 29.81
C HIS A 8 3.56 -0.45 28.28
N GLY A 9 2.52 0.04 27.61
CA GLY A 9 2.53 0.28 26.16
C GLY A 9 3.63 1.25 25.72
N GLU A 10 3.76 2.39 26.41
CA GLU A 10 4.80 3.39 26.11
C GLU A 10 6.21 2.83 26.36
N MET A 11 6.39 2.06 27.43
CA MET A 11 7.66 1.39 27.73
C MET A 11 8.05 0.40 26.63
N ILE A 12 7.09 -0.38 26.12
CA ILE A 12 7.32 -1.36 25.05
C ILE A 12 7.67 -0.64 23.74
N VAL A 13 6.91 0.41 23.37
CA VAL A 13 7.19 1.22 22.17
C VAL A 13 8.58 1.87 22.27
N SER A 14 8.93 2.40 23.44
CA SER A 14 10.25 3.01 23.70
C SER A 14 11.38 1.97 23.59
N THR A 15 11.21 0.81 24.22
CA THR A 15 12.21 -0.28 24.19
C THR A 15 12.42 -0.79 22.76
N LEU A 16 11.33 -1.00 22.02
CA LEU A 16 11.38 -1.41 20.61
C LEU A 16 12.07 -0.34 19.75
N GLY A 17 11.74 0.93 19.95
CA GLY A 17 12.39 2.05 19.27
C GLY A 17 13.90 2.11 19.54
N GLN A 18 14.33 1.95 20.79
CA GLN A 18 15.75 1.92 21.14
C GLN A 18 16.48 0.73 20.52
N TRP A 19 15.86 -0.45 20.53
CA TRP A 19 16.44 -1.64 19.92
C TRP A 19 16.63 -1.44 18.41
N ILE A 20 15.61 -0.95 17.70
CA ILE A 20 15.67 -0.69 16.25
C ILE A 20 16.65 0.42 15.92
N ALA A 21 16.76 1.44 16.77
CA ALA A 21 17.78 2.47 16.58
C ALA A 21 19.21 1.90 16.56
N ASN A 22 19.48 0.85 17.33
CA ASN A 22 20.82 0.27 17.51
C ASN A 22 21.09 -0.94 16.62
N HIS A 23 20.05 -1.72 16.30
CA HIS A 23 20.15 -3.02 15.61
C HIS A 23 19.26 -3.13 14.38
N GLY A 24 18.44 -2.11 14.10
CA GLY A 24 17.49 -2.13 13.01
C GLY A 24 18.14 -2.02 11.63
N PRO A 25 17.41 -2.44 10.58
CA PRO A 25 17.89 -2.42 9.22
C PRO A 25 18.08 -0.99 8.73
N GLN A 26 19.12 -0.77 7.92
CA GLN A 26 19.32 0.49 7.19
C GLN A 26 18.53 0.50 5.88
N VAL A 27 18.03 -0.66 5.43
CA VAL A 27 17.34 -0.83 4.15
C VAL A 27 15.86 -1.17 4.40
N PRO A 28 14.89 -0.53 3.71
CA PRO A 28 13.46 -0.65 4.02
C PRO A 28 12.81 -2.02 3.71
N ILE A 29 13.49 -2.89 2.96
CA ILE A 29 12.89 -4.11 2.41
C ILE A 29 13.14 -5.33 3.32
N ASP A 30 13.83 -5.15 4.44
CA ASP A 30 14.14 -6.24 5.36
C ASP A 30 12.93 -6.57 6.26
N SER A 31 12.34 -7.76 6.07
CA SER A 31 11.28 -8.30 6.94
C SER A 31 11.81 -8.80 8.29
N GLY A 32 13.13 -8.87 8.49
CA GLY A 32 13.73 -9.44 9.69
C GLY A 32 13.25 -8.80 10.99
N THR A 33 13.05 -7.48 11.02
CA THR A 33 12.48 -6.81 12.21
C THR A 33 11.05 -7.26 12.48
N ALA A 34 10.26 -7.39 11.43
CA ALA A 34 8.85 -7.74 11.52
C ALA A 34 8.67 -9.21 11.95
N GLU A 35 9.54 -10.10 11.45
CA GLU A 35 9.61 -11.51 11.86
C GLU A 35 10.05 -11.68 13.32
N LEU A 36 11.10 -10.97 13.76
CA LEU A 36 11.63 -11.06 15.13
C LEU A 36 10.62 -10.61 16.19
N PHE A 37 9.79 -9.61 15.88
CA PHE A 37 8.84 -9.01 16.83
C PHE A 37 7.37 -9.28 16.47
N ASN A 38 7.08 -10.28 15.65
CA ASN A 38 5.76 -10.53 15.07
C ASN A 38 4.62 -10.50 16.11
N ASP A 39 4.74 -11.25 17.20
CA ASP A 39 3.70 -11.32 18.24
C ASP A 39 3.50 -9.96 18.96
N THR A 40 4.59 -9.23 19.17
CA THR A 40 4.54 -7.91 19.82
C THR A 40 3.88 -6.90 18.90
N LEU A 41 4.23 -6.92 17.60
CA LEU A 41 3.66 -6.05 16.58
C LEU A 41 2.17 -6.35 16.36
N HIS A 42 1.78 -7.62 16.32
CA HIS A 42 0.38 -8.02 16.21
C HIS A 42 -0.43 -7.58 17.45
N ALA A 43 0.15 -7.66 18.65
CA ALA A 43 -0.51 -7.17 19.85
C ALA A 43 -0.60 -5.62 19.87
N LEU A 44 0.43 -4.92 19.40
CA LEU A 44 0.43 -3.45 19.26
C LEU A 44 -0.55 -2.96 18.21
N SER A 45 -0.69 -3.65 17.07
CA SER A 45 -1.62 -3.25 15.99
C SER A 45 -3.09 -3.30 16.43
N ASN A 46 -3.41 -4.10 17.44
CA ASN A 46 -4.74 -4.13 18.05
C ASN A 46 -5.01 -2.93 18.98
N LEU A 47 -3.98 -2.16 19.33
CA LEU A 47 -4.07 -0.95 20.16
C LEU A 47 -3.93 0.30 19.27
N GLU A 48 -5.05 0.75 18.68
CA GLU A 48 -5.07 1.80 17.65
C GLU A 48 -4.29 3.07 18.03
N ALA A 49 -4.39 3.53 19.28
CA ALA A 49 -3.69 4.73 19.75
C ALA A 49 -2.16 4.54 19.73
N ASN A 50 -1.65 3.49 20.40
CA ASN A 50 -0.20 3.21 20.47
C ASN A 50 0.38 2.94 19.07
N TRP A 51 -0.39 2.26 18.22
CA TRP A 51 0.02 1.99 16.84
C TRP A 51 0.13 3.28 16.03
N SER A 52 -0.87 4.16 16.11
CA SER A 52 -0.86 5.44 15.39
C SER A 52 0.28 6.35 15.84
N SER A 53 0.56 6.39 17.16
CA SER A 53 1.70 7.13 17.71
C SER A 53 3.03 6.57 17.22
N LEU A 54 3.22 5.24 17.27
CA LEU A 54 4.45 4.59 16.78
C LEU A 54 4.69 4.88 15.29
N VAL A 55 3.67 4.69 14.45
CA VAL A 55 3.77 4.93 13.00
C VAL A 55 4.16 6.38 12.73
N THR A 56 3.52 7.33 13.41
CA THR A 56 3.78 8.77 13.22
C THR A 56 5.18 9.14 13.71
N ASP A 57 5.57 8.68 14.90
CA ASP A 57 6.87 8.99 15.51
C ASP A 57 8.03 8.37 14.71
N TRP A 58 7.86 7.18 14.14
CA TRP A 58 8.90 6.52 13.34
C TRP A 58 9.06 7.12 11.94
N LEU A 59 7.96 7.55 11.31
CA LEU A 59 8.04 8.30 10.05
C LEU A 59 8.73 9.65 10.25
N LEU A 60 8.42 10.33 11.34
CA LEU A 60 9.00 11.63 11.70
C LEU A 60 10.42 11.55 12.30
N SER A 61 10.89 10.35 12.64
CA SER A 61 12.20 10.21 13.27
C SER A 61 13.35 10.54 12.32
N ASP A 62 14.35 11.25 12.84
CA ASP A 62 15.61 11.53 12.14
C ASP A 62 16.44 10.26 11.88
N LYS A 63 16.20 9.19 12.64
CA LYS A 63 16.85 7.89 12.44
C LYS A 63 16.19 7.17 11.27
N GLN A 64 16.93 6.99 10.17
CA GLN A 64 16.43 6.25 9.00
C GLN A 64 16.05 4.80 9.32
N THR A 65 16.70 4.19 10.33
CA THR A 65 16.39 2.83 10.79
C THR A 65 14.95 2.66 11.27
N HIS A 66 14.35 3.68 11.88
CA HIS A 66 12.95 3.61 12.32
C HIS A 66 12.01 3.50 11.13
N ALA A 67 12.11 4.39 10.13
CA ALA A 67 11.25 4.28 8.96
C ALA A 67 11.56 3.05 8.10
N ALA A 68 12.83 2.61 8.03
CA ALA A 68 13.20 1.38 7.35
C ALA A 68 12.56 0.15 8.01
N ALA A 69 12.63 0.04 9.33
CA ALA A 69 11.94 -1.01 10.07
C ALA A 69 10.42 -0.94 9.88
N LEU A 70 9.85 0.28 9.90
CA LEU A 70 8.42 0.48 9.66
C LEU A 70 8.00 -0.07 8.30
N ALA A 71 8.77 0.16 7.24
CA ALA A 71 8.47 -0.35 5.90
C ALA A 71 8.36 -1.88 5.86
N GLY A 72 9.30 -2.59 6.51
CA GLY A 72 9.26 -4.05 6.64
C GLY A 72 8.02 -4.53 7.40
N ILE A 73 7.70 -3.86 8.52
CA ILE A 73 6.52 -4.16 9.36
C ILE A 73 5.22 -3.96 8.58
N LEU A 74 5.08 -2.83 7.90
CA LEU A 74 3.91 -2.49 7.10
C LEU A 74 3.69 -3.46 5.93
N THR A 75 4.79 -3.88 5.30
CA THR A 75 4.78 -4.89 4.25
C THR A 75 4.26 -6.23 4.78
N GLN A 76 4.66 -6.66 5.98
CA GLN A 76 4.10 -7.88 6.56
C GLN A 76 2.59 -7.76 6.84
N PHE A 77 2.15 -6.62 7.38
CA PHE A 77 0.73 -6.42 7.70
C PHE A 77 -0.20 -6.41 6.47
N SER A 78 0.27 -5.89 5.32
CA SER A 78 -0.55 -5.85 4.10
C SER A 78 -0.95 -7.25 3.60
N HIS A 79 -0.20 -8.30 3.96
CA HIS A 79 -0.49 -9.68 3.58
C HIS A 79 -1.62 -10.32 4.42
N HIS A 80 -1.88 -9.79 5.63
CA HIS A 80 -2.77 -10.45 6.61
C HIS A 80 -4.13 -9.78 6.78
N ALA A 81 -4.24 -8.46 6.54
CA ALA A 81 -5.50 -7.73 6.37
C ALA A 81 -5.21 -6.27 5.96
N PRO A 82 -6.15 -5.55 5.30
CA PRO A 82 -6.04 -4.11 5.14
C PRO A 82 -6.30 -3.43 6.50
N THR A 83 -5.27 -3.32 7.33
CA THR A 83 -5.34 -2.52 8.56
C THR A 83 -5.55 -1.06 8.14
N LYS A 84 -6.65 -0.44 8.57
CA LYS A 84 -6.86 1.01 8.41
C LYS A 84 -5.85 1.73 9.31
N ILE A 85 -4.64 1.94 8.83
CA ILE A 85 -3.58 2.63 9.58
C ILE A 85 -3.85 4.14 9.52
N LYS A 86 -3.64 4.81 10.64
CA LYS A 86 -3.84 6.24 10.81
C LYS A 86 -2.63 6.88 11.48
N LEU A 87 -2.47 8.17 11.22
CA LEU A 87 -1.52 9.03 11.92
C LEU A 87 -2.12 9.50 13.25
N ASP A 88 -1.26 9.79 14.20
CA ASP A 88 -1.64 10.33 15.50
C ASP A 88 -2.04 11.81 15.37
N LYS A 89 -3.32 12.10 15.63
CA LYS A 89 -3.86 13.47 15.59
C LYS A 89 -3.08 14.44 16.48
N SER A 90 -2.74 14.04 17.71
CA SER A 90 -2.08 14.90 18.69
C SER A 90 -0.66 15.29 18.25
N ARG A 91 0.00 14.41 17.48
CA ARG A 91 1.29 14.70 16.83
C ARG A 91 1.08 15.64 15.64
N LEU A 92 0.15 15.31 14.73
CA LEU A 92 -0.17 16.12 13.56
C LEU A 92 -0.48 17.58 13.91
N ASP A 93 -1.28 17.78 14.95
CA ASP A 93 -1.68 19.13 15.39
C ASP A 93 -0.48 20.02 15.73
N LYS A 94 0.67 19.44 16.12
CA LYS A 94 1.89 20.14 16.54
C LYS A 94 2.91 20.37 15.42
N LEU A 95 2.73 19.76 14.25
CA LEU A 95 3.72 19.79 13.17
C LEU A 95 3.74 21.12 12.43
N SER A 96 4.93 21.63 12.10
CA SER A 96 5.05 22.73 11.15
C SER A 96 4.67 22.30 9.72
N THR A 97 4.56 23.24 8.79
CA THR A 97 4.35 22.90 7.37
C THR A 97 5.51 22.07 6.81
N ASP A 98 6.73 22.37 7.21
CA ASP A 98 7.93 21.64 6.77
C ASP A 98 7.96 20.22 7.33
N ASP A 99 7.51 20.03 8.58
CA ASP A 99 7.33 18.70 9.17
C ASP A 99 6.25 17.89 8.44
N LEU A 100 5.16 18.53 7.99
CA LEU A 100 4.10 17.88 7.21
C LEU A 100 4.61 17.45 5.83
N LEU A 101 5.42 18.29 5.17
CA LEU A 101 6.08 17.95 3.90
C LEU A 101 7.07 16.81 4.09
N PHE A 102 7.88 16.85 5.15
CA PHE A 102 8.78 15.78 5.53
C PHE A 102 8.02 14.47 5.75
N LEU A 103 6.92 14.50 6.51
CA LEU A 103 6.06 13.34 6.74
C LEU A 103 5.51 12.77 5.42
N ALA A 104 4.99 13.62 4.53
CA ALA A 104 4.49 13.19 3.23
C ALA A 104 5.57 12.50 2.38
N ARG A 105 6.79 13.03 2.34
CA ARG A 105 7.93 12.41 1.64
C ARG A 105 8.30 11.08 2.29
N ARG A 106 8.34 10.98 3.62
CA ARG A 106 8.64 9.74 4.33
C ARG A 106 7.58 8.67 4.06
N MET A 107 6.31 9.04 3.98
CA MET A 107 5.25 8.13 3.56
C MET A 107 5.49 7.57 2.16
N LEU A 108 5.81 8.42 1.18
CA LEU A 108 6.12 7.97 -0.20
C LEU A 108 7.40 7.13 -0.29
N GLY A 109 8.37 7.36 0.60
CA GLY A 109 9.64 6.64 0.60
C GLY A 109 9.60 5.26 1.25
N TYR A 110 8.74 5.06 2.26
CA TYR A 110 8.75 3.87 3.12
C TYR A 110 7.43 3.09 3.16
N VAL A 111 6.30 3.67 2.73
CA VAL A 111 5.02 2.96 2.69
C VAL A 111 4.77 2.44 1.28
N HIS A 112 4.94 1.12 1.10
CA HIS A 112 4.88 0.49 -0.22
C HIS A 112 3.48 0.03 -0.64
N ASP A 113 2.58 -0.21 0.31
CA ASP A 113 1.20 -0.60 0.00
C ASP A 113 0.32 0.62 -0.30
N ARG A 114 -0.38 0.58 -1.44
CA ARG A 114 -1.25 1.67 -1.91
C ARG A 114 -2.39 2.01 -0.95
N ALA A 115 -2.98 1.00 -0.29
CA ALA A 115 -4.13 1.22 0.60
C ALA A 115 -3.64 1.82 1.92
N GLN A 116 -2.49 1.38 2.41
CA GLN A 116 -1.84 1.93 3.61
C GLN A 116 -1.42 3.39 3.42
N VAL A 117 -0.71 3.72 2.33
CA VAL A 117 -0.28 5.11 2.08
C VAL A 117 -1.47 6.05 1.88
N THR A 118 -2.53 5.58 1.20
CA THR A 118 -3.77 6.36 1.03
C THR A 118 -4.50 6.54 2.36
N SER A 119 -4.58 5.49 3.19
CA SER A 119 -5.20 5.56 4.53
C SER A 119 -4.47 6.54 5.45
N LEU A 120 -3.13 6.51 5.44
CA LEU A 120 -2.29 7.46 6.17
C LEU A 120 -2.51 8.89 5.67
N ALA A 121 -2.51 9.11 4.35
CA ALA A 121 -2.72 10.44 3.77
C ALA A 121 -4.10 11.00 4.16
N LEU A 122 -5.15 10.18 4.07
CA LEU A 122 -6.49 10.56 4.50
C LEU A 122 -6.57 10.89 6.00
N SER A 123 -5.80 10.20 6.84
CA SER A 123 -5.78 10.47 8.28
C SER A 123 -5.20 11.85 8.64
N MET A 124 -4.45 12.49 7.74
CA MET A 124 -3.99 13.87 7.94
C MET A 124 -5.17 14.86 8.13
N LEU A 125 -6.34 14.56 7.54
CA LEU A 125 -7.56 15.38 7.67
C LEU A 125 -8.17 15.36 9.08
N GLN A 126 -7.65 14.55 9.99
CA GLN A 126 -8.07 14.54 11.40
C GLN A 126 -7.47 15.70 12.21
N SER A 127 -6.41 16.34 11.68
CA SER A 127 -5.77 17.52 12.27
C SER A 127 -6.75 18.69 12.37
N ASN A 128 -6.53 19.53 13.39
CA ASN A 128 -7.24 20.80 13.51
C ASN A 128 -6.79 21.77 12.42
N ASP A 129 -7.71 22.63 11.97
CA ASP A 129 -7.49 23.63 10.91
C ASP A 129 -6.93 23.04 9.60
N ALA A 130 -7.50 21.89 9.20
CA ALA A 130 -7.06 21.12 8.04
C ALA A 130 -7.05 21.92 6.74
N GLU A 131 -8.00 22.83 6.55
CA GLU A 131 -8.13 23.65 5.35
C GLU A 131 -6.89 24.52 5.11
N LYS A 132 -6.33 25.13 6.16
CA LYS A 132 -5.17 26.01 6.03
C LYS A 132 -3.86 25.26 6.04
N ARG A 133 -3.74 24.23 6.89
CA ARG A 133 -2.45 23.55 7.15
C ARG A 133 -2.26 22.28 6.33
N ILE A 134 -3.30 21.48 6.18
CA ILE A 134 -3.20 20.12 5.61
C ILE A 134 -3.47 20.14 4.11
N TYR A 135 -4.48 20.87 3.64
CA TYR A 135 -4.86 20.84 2.21
C TYR A 135 -3.72 21.18 1.25
N PRO A 136 -2.86 22.18 1.51
CA PRO A 136 -1.75 22.52 0.60
C PRO A 136 -0.74 21.38 0.43
N VAL A 137 -0.53 20.55 1.46
CA VAL A 137 0.38 19.39 1.43
C VAL A 137 -0.33 18.14 0.92
N LEU A 138 -1.57 17.93 1.36
CA LEU A 138 -2.32 16.71 1.08
C LEU A 138 -2.81 16.65 -0.36
N ARG A 139 -3.20 17.78 -0.97
CA ARG A 139 -3.66 17.80 -2.36
C ARG A 139 -2.61 17.27 -3.35
N PRO A 140 -1.37 17.81 -3.41
CA PRO A 140 -0.35 17.27 -4.32
C PRO A 140 0.01 15.83 -3.96
N LEU A 141 0.06 15.47 -2.66
CA LEU A 141 0.29 14.08 -2.24
C LEU A 141 -0.76 13.12 -2.81
N LEU A 142 -2.05 13.47 -2.72
CA LEU A 142 -3.13 12.62 -3.21
C LEU A 142 -3.22 12.60 -4.74
N VAL A 143 -3.04 13.74 -5.42
CA VAL A 143 -3.29 13.86 -6.86
C VAL A 143 -2.04 13.57 -7.70
N GLU A 144 -0.91 14.19 -7.36
CA GLU A 144 0.31 14.19 -8.19
C GLU A 144 1.25 13.03 -7.86
N GLU A 145 1.17 12.49 -6.64
CA GLU A 145 1.97 11.36 -6.20
C GLU A 145 1.14 10.06 -6.20
N ILE A 146 0.25 9.90 -5.21
CA ILE A 146 -0.47 8.62 -5.02
C ILE A 146 -1.45 8.39 -6.19
N GLY A 147 -2.25 9.39 -6.55
CA GLY A 147 -3.25 9.32 -7.62
C GLY A 147 -2.64 9.29 -9.02
N TYR A 148 -1.41 9.77 -9.19
CA TYR A 148 -0.70 9.57 -10.46
C TYR A 148 -0.34 8.09 -10.63
N ASP A 149 0.18 7.46 -9.59
CA ASP A 149 0.60 6.05 -9.64
C ASP A 149 -0.57 5.07 -9.60
N TYR A 150 -1.62 5.39 -8.84
CA TYR A 150 -2.77 4.52 -8.58
C TYR A 150 -4.12 5.25 -8.83
N PRO A 151 -4.35 5.77 -10.04
CA PRO A 151 -5.48 6.65 -10.36
C PRO A 151 -6.84 6.10 -9.92
N ARG A 152 -7.13 4.83 -10.23
CA ARG A 152 -8.46 4.26 -10.01
C ARG A 152 -8.67 3.98 -8.53
N SER A 153 -7.76 3.24 -7.90
CA SER A 153 -7.91 2.89 -6.49
C SER A 153 -7.84 4.10 -5.56
N THR A 154 -7.05 5.12 -5.89
CA THR A 154 -7.04 6.37 -5.14
C THR A 154 -8.36 7.12 -5.30
N ALA A 155 -8.85 7.36 -6.52
CA ALA A 155 -10.13 8.05 -6.73
C ALA A 155 -11.30 7.34 -6.01
N ASP A 156 -11.38 6.00 -6.11
CA ASP A 156 -12.38 5.20 -5.40
C ASP A 156 -12.28 5.36 -3.87
N ALA A 157 -11.06 5.35 -3.32
CA ALA A 157 -10.82 5.55 -1.90
C ALA A 157 -11.19 6.97 -1.43
N LEU A 158 -10.92 8.00 -2.23
CA LEU A 158 -11.29 9.39 -1.94
C LEU A 158 -12.81 9.57 -1.94
N HIS A 159 -13.52 9.00 -2.93
CA HIS A 159 -14.99 9.04 -2.96
C HIS A 159 -15.60 8.34 -1.76
N LYS A 160 -15.07 7.17 -1.38
CA LYS A 160 -15.53 6.45 -0.18
C LYS A 160 -15.28 7.27 1.09
N ALA A 161 -14.08 7.83 1.25
CA ALA A 161 -13.76 8.67 2.40
C ALA A 161 -14.67 9.91 2.47
N ALA A 162 -15.00 10.54 1.33
CA ALA A 162 -15.91 11.68 1.27
C ALA A 162 -17.38 11.33 1.65
N GLN A 163 -17.77 10.05 1.61
CA GLN A 163 -19.07 9.60 2.10
C GLN A 163 -19.07 9.41 3.63
N GLU A 164 -17.93 8.99 4.20
CA GLU A 164 -17.76 8.73 5.63
C GLU A 164 -17.46 10.02 6.44
N MET A 165 -16.98 11.09 5.79
CA MET A 165 -16.54 12.32 6.45
C MET A 165 -17.72 13.21 6.91
N SER A 166 -17.65 13.74 8.14
CA SER A 166 -18.67 14.64 8.67
C SER A 166 -18.53 16.10 8.21
N SER A 167 -17.30 16.58 8.02
CA SER A 167 -17.02 17.98 7.63
C SER A 167 -17.28 18.19 6.14
N VAL A 168 -18.19 19.13 5.80
CA VAL A 168 -18.51 19.48 4.40
C VAL A 168 -17.26 19.92 3.63
N GLY A 169 -16.41 20.77 4.23
CA GLY A 169 -15.17 21.21 3.59
C GLY A 169 -14.23 20.07 3.24
N ASN A 170 -14.09 19.06 4.13
CA ASN A 170 -13.26 17.89 3.86
C ASN A 170 -13.88 17.00 2.75
N ARG A 171 -15.20 16.90 2.69
CA ARG A 171 -15.90 16.13 1.64
C ARG A 171 -15.68 16.75 0.27
N ASP A 172 -15.81 18.06 0.17
CA ASP A 172 -15.66 18.79 -1.09
C ASP A 172 -14.20 18.76 -1.56
N PHE A 173 -13.25 18.91 -0.63
CA PHE A 173 -11.82 18.73 -0.91
C PHE A 173 -11.51 17.35 -1.51
N LEU A 174 -12.01 16.28 -0.88
CA LEU A 174 -11.77 14.90 -1.34
C LEU A 174 -12.40 14.62 -2.70
N ARG A 175 -13.62 15.14 -2.95
CA ARG A 175 -14.27 15.03 -4.26
C ARG A 175 -13.48 15.76 -5.33
N ALA A 176 -13.07 17.01 -5.07
CA ALA A 176 -12.28 17.79 -6.01
C ALA A 176 -10.95 17.10 -6.35
N ALA A 177 -10.29 16.47 -5.37
CA ALA A 177 -9.08 15.68 -5.61
C ALA A 177 -9.35 14.43 -6.47
N ALA A 178 -10.44 13.70 -6.21
CA ALA A 178 -10.84 12.55 -7.00
C ALA A 178 -11.18 12.94 -8.46
N ASP A 179 -11.93 14.03 -8.63
CA ASP A 179 -12.31 14.56 -9.94
C ASP A 179 -11.08 15.00 -10.74
N ALA A 180 -10.08 15.61 -10.09
CA ALA A 180 -8.81 15.97 -10.73
C ALA A 180 -8.05 14.73 -11.26
N ILE A 181 -8.00 13.65 -10.47
CA ILE A 181 -7.35 12.38 -10.88
C ILE A 181 -8.09 11.76 -12.08
N ASN A 182 -9.43 11.72 -12.02
CA ASN A 182 -10.27 11.18 -13.07
C ASN A 182 -10.13 12.00 -14.36
N GLN A 183 -10.17 13.33 -14.28
CA GLN A 183 -10.03 14.22 -15.43
C GLN A 183 -8.71 13.97 -16.18
N VAL A 184 -7.59 13.84 -15.46
CA VAL A 184 -6.28 13.54 -16.08
C VAL A 184 -6.30 12.15 -16.73
N THR A 185 -6.87 11.15 -16.05
CA THR A 185 -6.92 9.78 -16.57
C THR A 185 -7.83 9.65 -17.79
N GLU A 186 -8.98 10.33 -17.78
CA GLU A 186 -9.91 10.39 -18.91
C GLU A 186 -9.26 11.11 -20.10
N ALA A 187 -8.62 12.25 -19.88
CA ALA A 187 -7.90 12.98 -20.91
C ALA A 187 -6.80 12.12 -21.56
N GLN A 188 -6.05 11.36 -20.77
CA GLN A 188 -5.05 10.41 -21.28
C GLN A 188 -5.69 9.27 -22.09
N SER A 189 -6.83 8.74 -21.62
CA SER A 189 -7.54 7.66 -22.31
C SER A 189 -8.21 8.10 -23.62
N ALA A 190 -8.57 9.37 -23.72
CA ALA A 190 -9.17 9.98 -24.90
C ALA A 190 -8.15 10.30 -26.01
N LEU A 191 -6.85 10.18 -25.74
CA LEU A 191 -5.82 10.41 -26.75
C LEU A 191 -5.92 9.38 -27.89
N PRO A 192 -5.80 9.83 -29.16
CA PRO A 192 -5.84 8.91 -30.29
C PRO A 192 -4.63 7.99 -30.28
N SER A 193 -4.83 6.73 -30.65
CA SER A 193 -3.73 5.78 -30.83
C SER A 193 -2.97 6.09 -32.12
N ILE A 194 -1.70 6.47 -31.97
CA ILE A 194 -0.78 6.75 -33.07
C ILE A 194 -0.16 5.43 -33.55
N ASN A 195 -0.30 5.11 -34.84
CA ASN A 195 0.17 3.83 -35.40
C ASN A 195 1.70 3.70 -35.37
N GLU A 196 2.41 4.81 -35.48
CA GLU A 196 3.87 4.92 -35.45
C GLU A 196 4.45 4.51 -34.10
N LEU A 197 3.70 4.71 -33.02
CA LEU A 197 4.10 4.32 -31.65
C LEU A 197 3.64 2.90 -31.30
N ARG A 198 2.98 2.19 -32.23
CA ARG A 198 2.45 0.86 -31.96
C ARG A 198 3.58 -0.18 -32.01
N PRO A 199 3.85 -0.92 -30.93
CA PRO A 199 4.90 -1.92 -30.94
C PRO A 199 4.55 -3.06 -31.91
N PRO A 200 5.53 -3.67 -32.58
CA PRO A 200 5.30 -4.78 -33.51
C PRO A 200 4.48 -5.91 -32.86
N THR A 201 3.49 -6.45 -33.58
CA THR A 201 2.58 -7.49 -33.07
C THR A 201 3.31 -8.71 -32.51
N ARG A 202 4.42 -9.11 -33.15
CA ARG A 202 5.27 -10.21 -32.67
C ARG A 202 5.84 -9.91 -31.28
N LEU A 203 6.34 -8.70 -31.05
CA LEU A 203 6.92 -8.28 -29.78
C LEU A 203 5.84 -8.19 -28.69
N ARG A 204 4.66 -7.64 -29.00
CA ARG A 204 3.51 -7.64 -28.09
C ARG A 204 3.14 -9.04 -27.62
N ARG A 205 3.09 -10.01 -28.55
CA ARG A 205 2.78 -11.41 -28.23
C ARG A 205 3.87 -12.05 -27.36
N LEU A 206 5.14 -11.81 -27.67
CA LEU A 206 6.26 -12.32 -26.87
C LEU A 206 6.24 -11.74 -25.45
N PHE A 207 6.01 -10.43 -25.33
CA PHE A 207 5.92 -9.76 -24.04
C PHE A 207 4.74 -10.27 -23.20
N SER A 208 3.57 -10.44 -23.81
CA SER A 208 2.39 -11.02 -23.16
C SER A 208 2.67 -12.45 -22.66
N ARG A 209 3.31 -13.30 -23.46
CA ARG A 209 3.70 -14.65 -23.03
C ARG A 209 4.74 -14.64 -21.92
N ALA A 210 5.72 -13.74 -21.98
CA ALA A 210 6.75 -13.60 -20.95
C ALA A 210 6.13 -13.16 -19.61
N ARG A 211 5.23 -12.15 -19.62
CA ARG A 211 4.49 -11.73 -18.43
C ARG A 211 3.58 -12.82 -17.88
N ALA A 212 2.87 -13.55 -18.74
CA ALA A 212 2.03 -14.68 -18.31
C ALA A 212 2.88 -15.73 -17.59
N LYS A 213 4.01 -16.13 -18.18
CA LYS A 213 4.94 -17.08 -17.56
C LYS A 213 5.52 -16.57 -16.23
N GLN A 214 5.86 -15.29 -16.15
CA GLN A 214 6.35 -14.68 -14.92
C GLN A 214 5.27 -14.73 -13.82
N MET A 215 4.03 -14.37 -14.15
CA MET A 215 2.90 -14.43 -13.23
C MET A 215 2.62 -15.86 -12.77
N ASP A 216 2.64 -16.84 -13.68
CA ASP A 216 2.44 -18.25 -13.37
C ASP A 216 3.50 -18.74 -12.35
N ASN A 217 4.77 -18.41 -12.57
CA ASN A 217 5.85 -18.75 -11.63
C ASN A 217 5.64 -18.11 -10.26
N SER A 218 5.30 -16.82 -10.21
CA SER A 218 5.03 -16.12 -8.93
C SER A 218 3.82 -16.71 -8.21
N PHE A 219 2.77 -17.11 -8.95
CA PHE A 219 1.59 -17.75 -8.39
C PHE A 219 1.89 -19.16 -7.87
N GLU A 220 2.69 -19.94 -8.59
CA GLU A 220 3.16 -21.25 -8.13
C GLU A 220 3.96 -21.15 -6.84
N GLU A 221 4.86 -20.16 -6.75
CA GLU A 221 5.67 -19.88 -5.57
C GLU A 221 4.83 -19.45 -4.37
N ALA A 222 3.94 -18.48 -4.55
CA ALA A 222 3.01 -18.04 -3.50
C ALA A 222 2.12 -19.20 -3.00
N ASN A 223 1.70 -20.10 -3.91
CA ASN A 223 0.87 -21.24 -3.55
C ASN A 223 1.62 -22.41 -2.90
N LYS A 224 2.96 -22.43 -2.85
CA LYS A 224 3.71 -23.50 -2.14
C LYS A 224 3.31 -23.57 -0.65
N ASN A 225 3.01 -22.43 -0.05
CA ASN A 225 2.63 -22.31 1.36
C ASN A 225 1.10 -22.24 1.57
N SER A 226 0.29 -22.45 0.53
CA SER A 226 -1.16 -22.34 0.61
C SER A 226 -1.80 -23.61 1.19
N ILE A 227 -2.61 -23.44 2.24
CA ILE A 227 -3.38 -24.52 2.88
C ILE A 227 -4.30 -25.21 1.86
N TRP A 228 -4.87 -24.46 0.91
CA TRP A 228 -5.75 -25.01 -0.13
C TRP A 228 -5.07 -26.06 -0.99
N ARG A 229 -3.78 -25.90 -1.27
CA ARG A 229 -2.99 -26.88 -2.05
C ARG A 229 -2.62 -28.11 -1.22
N GLN A 230 -2.59 -27.99 0.11
CA GLN A 230 -2.36 -29.12 1.02
C GLN A 230 -3.62 -29.99 1.18
N ILE A 231 -4.81 -29.41 1.08
CA ILE A 231 -6.09 -30.13 1.27
C ILE A 231 -6.79 -30.54 -0.03
N ALA A 232 -6.45 -29.91 -1.17
CA ALA A 232 -7.09 -30.20 -2.45
C ALA A 232 -6.06 -30.50 -3.57
N THR A 233 -6.37 -31.49 -4.39
CA THR A 233 -5.55 -31.85 -5.55
C THR A 233 -5.80 -30.88 -6.71
N HIS A 234 -4.73 -30.23 -7.18
CA HIS A 234 -4.79 -29.38 -8.36
C HIS A 234 -4.64 -30.21 -9.65
N ILE A 235 -5.66 -30.17 -10.52
CA ILE A 235 -5.65 -30.85 -11.82
C ILE A 235 -5.68 -29.78 -12.93
N PRO A 236 -4.58 -29.54 -13.66
CA PRO A 236 -4.58 -28.57 -14.75
C PRO A 236 -5.40 -29.09 -15.93
N LEU A 237 -6.42 -28.35 -16.34
CA LEU A 237 -7.25 -28.66 -17.50
C LEU A 237 -6.69 -27.95 -18.74
N LYS A 238 -6.46 -28.70 -19.82
CA LYS A 238 -6.01 -28.11 -21.10
C LYS A 238 -7.13 -27.39 -21.85
N ALA A 239 -8.36 -27.87 -21.72
CA ALA A 239 -9.55 -27.32 -22.36
C ALA A 239 -10.81 -27.87 -21.67
N GLY A 240 -11.96 -27.21 -21.90
CA GLY A 240 -13.27 -27.62 -21.39
C GLY A 240 -13.87 -26.62 -20.40
N ALA A 241 -15.20 -26.66 -20.28
CA ALA A 241 -15.97 -25.77 -19.40
C ALA A 241 -16.55 -26.49 -18.17
N GLY A 242 -16.22 -27.77 -17.98
CA GLY A 242 -16.76 -28.58 -16.89
C GLY A 242 -15.94 -29.83 -16.58
N THR A 243 -16.21 -30.41 -15.42
CA THR A 243 -15.57 -31.63 -14.91
C THR A 243 -16.64 -32.61 -14.44
N PHE A 244 -16.41 -33.90 -14.59
CA PHE A 244 -17.24 -34.96 -14.01
C PHE A 244 -16.33 -35.92 -13.25
N ASN A 245 -16.88 -36.65 -12.28
CA ASN A 245 -16.17 -37.70 -11.57
C ASN A 245 -16.74 -39.07 -11.96
N TYR A 246 -15.91 -40.11 -11.85
CA TYR A 246 -16.32 -41.50 -12.02
C TYR A 246 -15.99 -42.25 -10.74
N ARG A 247 -17.01 -42.81 -10.08
CA ARG A 247 -16.91 -43.58 -8.82
C ARG A 247 -17.96 -44.69 -8.83
N ASP A 248 -17.62 -45.82 -8.21
CA ASP A 248 -18.51 -46.98 -8.04
C ASP A 248 -19.20 -47.42 -9.34
N SER A 249 -18.42 -47.52 -10.41
CA SER A 249 -18.87 -47.90 -11.76
C SER A 249 -19.89 -46.95 -12.42
N SER A 250 -20.08 -45.74 -11.88
CA SER A 250 -21.04 -44.75 -12.37
C SER A 250 -20.40 -43.37 -12.59
N TYR A 251 -20.90 -42.63 -13.59
CA TYR A 251 -20.52 -41.23 -13.82
C TYR A 251 -21.37 -40.32 -12.95
N GLY A 252 -20.72 -39.42 -12.22
CA GLY A 252 -21.40 -38.36 -11.50
C GLY A 252 -21.84 -37.20 -12.41
N PRO A 253 -22.62 -36.26 -11.87
CA PRO A 253 -23.12 -35.12 -12.62
C PRO A 253 -21.98 -34.21 -13.11
N SER A 254 -22.16 -33.63 -14.30
CA SER A 254 -21.22 -32.66 -14.87
C SER A 254 -21.29 -31.34 -14.09
N MET A 255 -20.16 -30.92 -13.53
CA MET A 255 -19.99 -29.65 -12.84
C MET A 255 -19.41 -28.62 -13.79
N LYS A 256 -20.03 -27.44 -13.91
CA LYS A 256 -19.46 -26.32 -14.66
C LYS A 256 -18.32 -25.67 -13.88
N LEU A 257 -17.26 -25.31 -14.58
CA LEU A 257 -16.16 -24.54 -14.00
C LEU A 257 -16.63 -23.11 -13.71
N SER A 258 -16.22 -22.57 -12.56
CA SER A 258 -16.38 -21.16 -12.22
C SER A 258 -15.04 -20.46 -12.30
N SER A 259 -15.03 -19.22 -12.80
CA SER A 259 -13.81 -18.41 -12.87
C SER A 259 -13.66 -17.58 -11.60
N VAL A 260 -12.49 -17.68 -10.98
CA VAL A 260 -12.02 -16.70 -10.01
C VAL A 260 -10.98 -15.84 -10.72
N SER A 261 -11.18 -14.53 -10.75
CA SER A 261 -10.23 -13.57 -11.31
C SER A 261 -9.79 -12.59 -10.23
N HIS A 262 -8.54 -12.15 -10.33
CA HIS A 262 -7.99 -11.10 -9.50
C HIS A 262 -7.36 -10.04 -10.39
N SER A 263 -7.44 -8.78 -9.98
CA SER A 263 -6.84 -7.65 -10.68
C SER A 263 -6.04 -6.83 -9.69
N ILE A 264 -4.85 -6.40 -10.11
CA ILE A 264 -4.01 -5.49 -9.36
C ILE A 264 -3.74 -4.24 -10.20
N GLU A 265 -3.69 -3.10 -9.53
CA GLU A 265 -3.19 -1.87 -10.13
C GLU A 265 -1.71 -1.77 -9.78
N LEU A 266 -0.87 -1.62 -10.80
CA LEU A 266 0.55 -1.38 -10.63
C LEU A 266 0.82 0.13 -10.66
N PRO A 267 1.80 0.63 -9.89
CA PRO A 267 2.17 2.03 -9.93
C PRO A 267 2.61 2.42 -11.34
N ARG A 268 2.03 3.49 -11.89
CA ARG A 268 2.32 3.96 -13.26
C ARG A 268 3.81 4.23 -13.46
N ARG A 269 4.47 4.91 -12.51
CA ARG A 269 5.91 5.23 -12.63
C ARG A 269 6.77 3.97 -12.68
N GLU A 270 6.45 2.94 -11.91
CA GLU A 270 7.15 1.66 -11.98
C GLU A 270 6.97 0.95 -13.33
N ALA A 271 5.79 1.10 -13.95
CA ALA A 271 5.51 0.51 -15.25
C ALA A 271 6.20 1.25 -16.41
N PHE A 272 6.38 2.57 -16.31
CA PHE A 272 6.93 3.40 -17.38
C PHE A 272 8.44 3.66 -17.24
N ASP A 273 8.92 3.93 -16.03
CA ASP A 273 10.31 4.23 -15.71
C ASP A 273 10.69 3.69 -14.31
N PRO A 274 10.97 2.38 -14.19
CA PRO A 274 11.30 1.77 -12.90
C PRO A 274 12.59 2.32 -12.29
N ILE A 275 13.54 2.77 -13.13
CA ILE A 275 14.82 3.33 -12.67
C ILE A 275 14.58 4.74 -12.09
N GLY A 276 13.89 5.60 -12.83
CA GLY A 276 13.52 6.93 -12.33
C GLY A 276 12.64 6.85 -11.09
N ASN A 277 11.71 5.89 -11.02
CA ASN A 277 10.92 5.63 -9.83
C ASN A 277 11.81 5.24 -8.63
N SER A 278 12.77 4.33 -8.83
CA SER A 278 13.73 3.93 -7.79
C SER A 278 14.56 5.10 -7.27
N ILE A 279 15.05 5.97 -8.17
CA ILE A 279 15.78 7.19 -7.80
C ILE A 279 14.88 8.14 -7.01
N ARG A 280 13.62 8.30 -7.42
CA ARG A 280 12.65 9.16 -6.72
C ARG A 280 12.37 8.65 -5.31
N HIS A 281 12.11 7.36 -5.13
CA HIS A 281 11.94 6.75 -3.81
C HIS A 281 13.20 6.88 -2.95
N LEU A 282 14.40 6.81 -3.52
CA LEU A 282 15.63 7.11 -2.80
C LEU A 282 15.67 8.58 -2.34
N GLY A 283 15.32 9.52 -3.22
CA GLY A 283 15.21 10.95 -2.88
C GLY A 283 14.26 11.21 -1.71
N PHE A 284 13.08 10.58 -1.71
CA PHE A 284 12.13 10.69 -0.59
C PHE A 284 12.66 10.14 0.73
N ARG A 285 13.47 9.07 0.69
CA ARG A 285 14.09 8.49 1.90
C ARG A 285 15.21 9.36 2.45
N LEU A 286 15.92 10.08 1.57
CA LEU A 286 17.03 10.96 1.91
C LEU A 286 16.61 12.40 2.25
N ALA A 287 15.34 12.76 2.02
CA ALA A 287 14.81 14.09 2.29
C ALA A 287 15.07 14.52 3.74
N LYS A 288 15.40 15.81 3.92
CA LYS A 288 15.53 16.45 5.22
C LYS A 288 14.36 17.42 5.47
N ARG A 289 14.17 17.84 6.72
CA ARG A 289 13.11 18.79 7.09
C ARG A 289 13.24 20.14 6.38
N ASP A 290 14.46 20.58 6.09
CA ASP A 290 14.73 21.88 5.47
C ASP A 290 14.77 21.85 3.93
N ASP A 291 14.58 20.69 3.30
CA ASP A 291 14.58 20.59 1.84
C ASP A 291 13.23 21.12 1.32
N THR A 292 13.21 22.25 0.62
CA THR A 292 12.00 22.76 -0.08
C THR A 292 11.77 22.03 -1.39
#